data_AF-A0A5A5U1D9-F1
#
_entry.id   AF-A0A5A5U1D9-F1
#
_cell.length_a   1.000
_cell.length_b   1.000
_cell.length_c   1.000
_cell.angle_alpha   90.00
_cell.angle_beta   90.00
_cell.angle_gamma   90.00
#
_symmetry.space_group_name_H-M   'P 1'
#
loop_
_entity.id
_entity.type
_entity.pdbx_description
1 polymer ?
#
loop_
_entity_poly.entity_id
_entity_poly.type
_entity_poly.pdbx_seq_one_letter_code
_entity_poly.pdbx_strand_id
1 'polypeptide(L)'
;MVKKTIKTLARQAQDELLEESQNSALLQEDFATKAYQMDVVRIETTLAELNILLGMPAVIRSGFVQDDANKLITIPTVFAKVDGLPANEKPYWQHLDSIRDTNGLQALVTRHMNTSDWRISSEDFNAIMSNFTAQALQQSDAWAYQLLNKLLQNQIAEAIVALLSDWPFSVSQTIENQQFVLSVLLDLPKELLEMSLEVDYPKEVPLLAVVHQESLGELTFEDIVAFNMFHQLGWDVVVYSPHAFASLENYMTTDSYDKFSYDKVRTTSSATGDPKKSFLQKWFGN
;
A
#
# COMPACT_ATOMS: atom_id res chain seq x y z
N MET A 1 9.55 -38.40 -25.40
CA MET A 1 8.27 -38.94 -24.86
C MET A 1 7.35 -37.76 -24.58
N VAL A 2 6.26 -37.61 -25.34
CA VAL A 2 5.23 -36.61 -25.03
C VAL A 2 4.45 -37.12 -23.83
N LYS A 3 4.42 -36.35 -22.72
CA LYS A 3 3.59 -36.70 -21.56
C LYS A 3 2.13 -36.72 -22.00
N LYS A 4 1.48 -37.88 -21.90
CA LYS A 4 0.02 -37.99 -22.07
C LYS A 4 -0.64 -37.46 -20.80
N THR A 5 -1.27 -36.31 -20.89
CA THR A 5 -2.09 -35.72 -19.82
C THR A 5 -3.56 -35.83 -20.22
N ILE A 6 -4.42 -36.30 -19.32
CA ILE A 6 -5.88 -36.38 -19.51
C ILE A 6 -6.51 -35.42 -18.49
N LYS A 7 -7.40 -34.53 -18.95
CA LYS A 7 -8.18 -33.65 -18.08
C LYS A 7 -9.31 -34.44 -17.42
N THR A 8 -9.64 -34.11 -16.17
CA THR A 8 -10.84 -34.63 -15.51
C THR A 8 -12.09 -33.97 -16.10
N LEU A 9 -13.25 -34.62 -15.97
CA LEU A 9 -14.54 -34.02 -16.34
C LEU A 9 -14.77 -32.67 -15.64
N ALA A 10 -14.40 -32.60 -14.35
CA ALA A 10 -14.46 -31.35 -13.59
C ALA A 10 -13.60 -30.24 -14.22
N ARG A 11 -12.39 -30.56 -14.67
CA ARG A 11 -11.52 -29.57 -15.32
C ARG A 11 -12.03 -29.14 -16.69
N GLN A 12 -12.62 -30.06 -17.45
CA GLN A 12 -13.22 -29.74 -18.75
C GLN A 12 -14.43 -28.81 -18.58
N ALA A 13 -15.34 -29.13 -17.65
CA ALA A 13 -16.49 -28.29 -17.34
C ALA A 13 -16.07 -26.89 -16.83
N GLN A 14 -14.99 -26.81 -16.06
CA GLN A 14 -14.44 -25.54 -15.60
C GLN A 14 -13.89 -24.68 -16.76
N ASP A 15 -13.14 -25.29 -17.67
CA ASP A 15 -12.60 -24.58 -18.84
C ASP A 15 -13.76 -24.06 -19.72
N GLU A 16 -14.82 -24.86 -19.92
CA GLU A 16 -16.03 -24.46 -20.65
C GLU A 16 -16.74 -23.27 -19.98
N LEU A 17 -16.93 -23.30 -18.65
CA LEU A 17 -17.55 -22.20 -17.91
C LEU A 17 -16.74 -20.90 -17.98
N LEU A 18 -15.40 -20.99 -18.00
CA LEU A 18 -14.53 -19.84 -18.12
C LEU A 18 -14.61 -19.21 -19.52
N GLU A 19 -14.69 -20.02 -20.57
CA GLU A 19 -14.84 -19.55 -21.96
C GLU A 19 -16.20 -18.86 -22.20
N GLU A 20 -17.27 -19.35 -21.56
CA GLU A 20 -18.61 -18.77 -21.71
C GLU A 20 -18.85 -17.52 -20.83
N SER A 21 -18.02 -17.30 -19.81
CA SER A 21 -18.19 -16.18 -18.89
C SER A 21 -17.68 -14.87 -19.45
N GLN A 22 -18.49 -13.81 -19.33
CA GLN A 22 -18.05 -12.44 -19.63
C GLN A 22 -17.07 -11.87 -18.59
N ASN A 23 -16.96 -12.51 -17.41
CA ASN A 23 -16.07 -12.08 -16.34
C ASN A 23 -15.36 -13.30 -15.73
N SER A 24 -14.43 -13.87 -16.51
CA SER A 24 -13.70 -15.10 -16.17
C SER A 24 -12.88 -14.96 -14.87
N ALA A 25 -12.43 -13.76 -14.52
CA ALA A 25 -11.68 -13.48 -13.30
C ALA A 25 -12.42 -13.89 -12.02
N LEU A 26 -13.75 -13.73 -11.98
CA LEU A 26 -14.59 -14.13 -10.85
C LEU A 26 -14.70 -15.66 -10.66
N LEU A 27 -14.43 -16.43 -11.71
CA LEU A 27 -14.60 -17.88 -11.74
C LEU A 27 -13.26 -18.64 -11.63
N GLN A 28 -12.16 -17.91 -11.49
CA GLN A 28 -10.82 -18.49 -11.39
C GLN A 28 -10.53 -19.06 -10.00
N GLU A 29 -9.67 -20.09 -10.00
CA GLU A 29 -9.13 -20.66 -8.77
C GLU A 29 -8.33 -19.63 -7.98
N ASP A 30 -8.18 -19.90 -6.68
CA ASP A 30 -7.35 -19.08 -5.80
C ASP A 30 -5.93 -18.97 -6.34
N PHE A 31 -5.38 -17.75 -6.32
CA PHE A 31 -4.03 -17.43 -6.77
C PHE A 31 -3.73 -17.70 -8.25
N ALA A 32 -4.75 -17.84 -9.11
CA ALA A 32 -4.57 -18.11 -10.54
C ALA A 32 -3.69 -17.07 -11.25
N THR A 33 -3.76 -15.81 -10.83
CA THR A 33 -3.00 -14.69 -11.40
C THR A 33 -1.77 -14.32 -10.59
N LYS A 34 -1.37 -15.12 -9.60
CA LYS A 34 -0.24 -14.80 -8.70
C LYS A 34 1.09 -14.58 -9.44
N ALA A 35 1.27 -15.26 -10.57
CA ALA A 35 2.46 -15.14 -11.42
C ALA A 35 2.38 -14.00 -12.46
N TYR A 36 1.27 -13.27 -12.52
CA TYR A 36 1.06 -12.22 -13.52
C TYR A 36 1.88 -10.99 -13.12
N GLN A 37 2.33 -10.25 -14.12
CA GLN A 37 2.84 -8.90 -13.91
C GLN A 37 1.69 -8.02 -13.45
N MET A 38 1.93 -7.23 -12.41
CA MET A 38 0.94 -6.34 -11.84
C MET A 38 1.20 -4.92 -12.35
N ASP A 39 0.13 -4.28 -12.81
CA ASP A 39 0.06 -2.86 -13.09
C ASP A 39 -0.88 -2.23 -12.06
N VAL A 40 -0.46 -1.15 -11.40
CA VAL A 40 -1.25 -0.54 -10.32
C VAL A 40 -1.80 0.80 -10.79
N VAL A 41 -3.11 0.98 -10.63
CA VAL A 41 -3.79 2.21 -11.02
C VAL A 41 -4.50 2.82 -9.83
N ARG A 42 -4.28 4.11 -9.60
CA ARG A 42 -4.96 4.84 -8.54
C ARG A 42 -6.43 5.07 -8.90
N ILE A 43 -7.32 4.78 -7.98
CA ILE A 43 -8.73 5.18 -8.03
C ILE A 43 -8.84 6.60 -7.48
N GLU A 44 -9.48 7.48 -8.25
CA GLU A 44 -10.01 8.75 -7.76
C GLU A 44 -11.42 8.51 -7.21
N THR A 45 -11.62 8.83 -5.93
CA THR A 45 -12.87 8.50 -5.23
C THR A 45 -13.37 9.65 -4.35
N THR A 46 -14.55 9.46 -3.76
CA THR A 46 -15.09 10.34 -2.73
C THR A 46 -14.91 9.76 -1.32
N LEU A 47 -14.97 10.64 -0.31
CA LEU A 47 -14.93 10.23 1.10
C LEU A 47 -16.08 9.27 1.48
N ALA A 48 -17.23 9.38 0.82
CA ALA A 48 -18.39 8.52 1.06
C ALA A 48 -18.16 7.08 0.56
N GLU A 49 -17.38 6.92 -0.51
CA GLU A 49 -17.06 5.62 -1.13
C GLU A 49 -15.82 4.98 -0.54
N LEU A 50 -14.93 5.76 0.10
CA LEU A 50 -13.64 5.30 0.61
C LEU A 50 -13.75 3.97 1.39
N ASN A 51 -14.54 3.92 2.46
CA ASN A 51 -14.66 2.71 3.28
C ASN A 51 -15.32 1.54 2.54
N ILE A 52 -16.14 1.81 1.52
CA ILE A 52 -16.76 0.77 0.69
C ILE A 52 -15.68 0.15 -0.20
N LEU A 53 -14.86 0.99 -0.85
CA LEU A 53 -13.76 0.56 -1.70
C LEU A 53 -12.71 -0.25 -0.92
N LEU A 54 -12.32 0.19 0.27
CA LEU A 54 -11.34 -0.52 1.10
C LEU A 54 -11.78 -1.95 1.48
N GLY A 55 -13.10 -2.21 1.54
CA GLY A 55 -13.65 -3.55 1.78
C GLY A 55 -13.97 -4.34 0.50
N MET A 56 -13.69 -3.77 -0.67
CA MET A 56 -14.11 -4.29 -1.96
C MET A 56 -12.99 -5.10 -2.64
N PRO A 57 -13.25 -6.34 -3.12
CA PRO A 57 -12.34 -7.09 -3.98
C PRO A 57 -11.92 -6.31 -5.23
N ALA A 58 -10.66 -6.45 -5.70
CA ALA A 58 -10.19 -5.70 -6.86
C ALA A 58 -11.03 -5.99 -8.13
N VAL A 59 -11.45 -7.23 -8.33
CA VAL A 59 -12.22 -7.68 -9.51
C VAL A 59 -13.55 -6.95 -9.73
N ILE A 60 -14.10 -6.31 -8.69
CA ILE A 60 -15.32 -5.51 -8.80
C ILE A 60 -15.07 -4.00 -8.71
N ARG A 61 -13.81 -3.57 -8.55
CA ARG A 61 -13.44 -2.15 -8.58
C ARG A 61 -13.37 -1.65 -10.02
N SER A 62 -13.75 -0.38 -10.21
CA SER A 62 -13.58 0.31 -11.49
C SER A 62 -12.11 0.36 -11.87
N GLY A 63 -11.79 -0.04 -13.11
CA GLY A 63 -10.42 -0.05 -13.64
C GLY A 63 -9.70 -1.40 -13.55
N PHE A 64 -10.31 -2.42 -12.95
CA PHE A 64 -9.71 -3.76 -12.93
C PHE A 64 -9.69 -4.36 -14.33
N VAL A 65 -8.53 -4.85 -14.75
CA VAL A 65 -8.35 -5.52 -16.05
C VAL A 65 -7.47 -6.74 -15.84
N GLN A 66 -7.88 -7.87 -16.42
CA GLN A 66 -7.06 -9.07 -16.48
C GLN A 66 -6.77 -9.41 -17.95
N ASP A 67 -5.49 -9.39 -18.33
CA ASP A 67 -5.01 -9.80 -19.64
C ASP A 67 -4.26 -11.13 -19.54
N ASP A 68 -4.99 -12.22 -19.79
CA ASP A 68 -4.46 -13.58 -19.74
C ASP A 68 -3.45 -13.89 -20.86
N ALA A 69 -3.48 -13.15 -21.97
CA ALA A 69 -2.58 -13.37 -23.11
C ALA A 69 -1.19 -12.81 -22.80
N ASN A 70 -1.13 -11.60 -22.22
CA ASN A 70 0.11 -10.94 -21.85
C ASN A 70 0.55 -11.23 -20.41
N LYS A 71 -0.26 -11.96 -19.63
CA LYS A 71 0.00 -12.23 -18.20
C LYS A 71 0.14 -10.95 -17.38
N LEU A 72 -0.75 -9.99 -17.65
CA LEU A 72 -0.83 -8.71 -16.97
C LEU A 72 -2.14 -8.62 -16.18
N ILE A 73 -2.09 -8.03 -15.00
CA ILE A 73 -3.26 -7.70 -14.22
C ILE A 73 -3.17 -6.25 -13.74
N THR A 74 -4.21 -5.46 -14.00
CA THR A 74 -4.34 -4.10 -13.53
C THR A 74 -5.15 -4.08 -12.23
N ILE A 75 -4.54 -3.64 -11.14
CA ILE A 75 -5.13 -3.61 -9.79
C ILE A 75 -5.47 -2.17 -9.41
N PRO A 76 -6.77 -1.84 -9.25
CA PRO A 76 -7.20 -0.53 -8.79
C PRO A 76 -7.03 -0.37 -7.27
N THR A 77 -6.26 0.63 -6.87
CA THR A 77 -5.92 0.91 -5.46
C THR A 77 -6.25 2.33 -5.05
N VAL A 78 -6.52 2.52 -3.77
CA VAL A 78 -6.74 3.83 -3.16
C VAL A 78 -5.42 4.35 -2.61
N PHE A 79 -5.11 5.61 -2.88
CA PHE A 79 -4.11 6.36 -2.11
C PHE A 79 -4.76 7.67 -1.65
N ALA A 80 -5.00 7.79 -0.34
CA ALA A 80 -5.73 8.92 0.21
C ALA A 80 -5.19 9.43 1.54
N LYS A 81 -5.49 10.69 1.83
CA LYS A 81 -5.36 11.33 3.15
C LYS A 81 -6.73 11.78 3.64
N VAL A 82 -7.05 11.48 4.89
CA VAL A 82 -8.29 11.88 5.55
C VAL A 82 -7.97 12.81 6.71
N ASP A 83 -8.25 14.10 6.55
CA ASP A 83 -8.08 15.12 7.58
C ASP A 83 -9.33 15.27 8.46
N GLY A 84 -9.11 15.43 9.76
CA GLY A 84 -10.18 15.64 10.73
C GLY A 84 -10.93 14.37 11.12
N LEU A 85 -12.09 14.55 11.76
CA LEU A 85 -12.94 13.50 12.28
C LEU A 85 -14.40 13.72 11.89
N PRO A 86 -15.17 12.64 11.64
CA PRO A 86 -16.60 12.75 11.47
C PRO A 86 -17.29 13.24 12.75
N ALA A 87 -18.49 13.81 12.61
CA ALA A 87 -19.28 14.29 13.75
C ALA A 87 -19.51 13.19 14.81
N ASN A 88 -19.76 11.95 14.36
CA ASN A 88 -19.74 10.77 15.20
C ASN A 88 -18.39 10.06 15.04
N GLU A 89 -17.50 10.22 16.03
CA GLU A 89 -16.15 9.66 15.99
C GLU A 89 -16.12 8.14 16.24
N LYS A 90 -17.18 7.56 16.82
CA LYS A 90 -17.16 6.15 17.26
C LYS A 90 -16.90 5.17 16.10
N PRO A 91 -17.60 5.24 14.95
CA PRO A 91 -17.32 4.36 13.81
C PRO A 91 -15.90 4.52 13.26
N TYR A 92 -15.35 5.74 13.28
CA TYR A 92 -14.00 6.02 12.83
C TYR A 92 -12.96 5.27 13.68
N TRP A 93 -13.04 5.39 15.01
CA TRP A 93 -12.12 4.68 15.90
C TRP A 93 -12.33 3.17 15.88
N GLN A 94 -13.58 2.71 15.78
CA GLN A 94 -13.88 1.28 15.63
C GLN A 94 -13.27 0.68 14.36
N HIS A 95 -13.24 1.44 13.25
CA HIS A 95 -12.56 1.02 12.03
C HIS A 95 -11.05 0.86 12.26
N LEU A 96 -10.38 1.86 12.84
CA LEU A 96 -8.95 1.78 13.15
C LEU A 96 -8.62 0.65 14.13
N ASP A 97 -9.44 0.45 15.17
CA ASP A 97 -9.30 -0.66 16.11
C ASP A 97 -9.47 -2.02 15.40
N SER A 98 -10.42 -2.14 14.46
CA SER A 98 -10.60 -3.37 13.69
C SER A 98 -9.40 -3.72 12.80
N ILE A 99 -8.69 -2.71 12.29
CA ILE A 99 -7.44 -2.91 11.54
C ILE A 99 -6.33 -3.33 12.49
N ARG A 100 -6.23 -2.73 13.68
CA ARG A 100 -5.20 -3.09 14.66
C ARG A 100 -5.31 -4.55 15.12
N ASP A 101 -6.53 -5.02 15.31
CA ASP A 101 -6.81 -6.33 15.92
C ASP A 101 -6.96 -7.44 14.86
N THR A 102 -6.76 -7.13 13.57
CA THR A 102 -6.86 -8.11 12.49
C THR A 102 -5.61 -8.99 12.37
N ASN A 103 -5.81 -10.23 11.92
CA ASN A 103 -4.73 -11.09 11.45
C ASN A 103 -4.71 -11.18 9.90
N GLY A 104 -5.50 -10.35 9.22
CA GLY A 104 -5.63 -10.34 7.76
C GLY A 104 -4.62 -9.42 7.08
N LEU A 105 -4.87 -9.12 5.80
CA LEU A 105 -4.03 -8.27 4.96
C LEU A 105 -4.22 -6.77 5.24
N GLN A 106 -4.21 -6.36 6.51
CA GLN A 106 -4.33 -4.96 6.88
C GLN A 106 -3.31 -4.62 7.96
N ALA A 107 -2.61 -3.50 7.79
CA ALA A 107 -1.58 -3.03 8.70
C ALA A 107 -1.93 -1.64 9.22
N LEU A 108 -1.93 -1.48 10.55
CA LEU A 108 -2.05 -0.17 11.20
C LEU A 108 -0.67 0.36 11.58
N VAL A 109 -0.25 1.44 10.95
CA VAL A 109 1.03 2.12 11.20
C VAL A 109 0.82 3.31 12.12
N THR A 110 1.52 3.28 13.26
CA THR A 110 1.52 4.35 14.27
C THR A 110 2.94 4.79 14.65
N ARG A 111 3.94 4.41 13.85
CA ARG A 111 5.38 4.72 13.99
C ARG A 111 5.99 4.96 12.60
N HIS A 112 7.15 5.58 12.53
CA HIS A 112 7.87 5.73 11.26
C HIS A 112 8.16 4.38 10.61
N MET A 113 8.10 4.34 9.28
CA MET A 113 8.27 3.13 8.47
C MET A 113 9.71 2.65 8.46
N ASN A 114 10.67 3.58 8.47
CA ASN A 114 12.08 3.27 8.54
C ASN A 114 12.74 4.12 9.65
N THR A 115 13.52 3.47 10.51
CA THR A 115 14.32 4.10 11.57
C THR A 115 15.83 3.87 11.39
N SER A 116 16.23 3.30 10.26
CA SER A 116 17.59 2.96 9.89
C SER A 116 18.30 4.13 9.23
N ASP A 117 19.56 4.33 9.61
CA ASP A 117 20.46 5.30 9.00
C ASP A 117 21.20 4.73 7.78
N TRP A 118 20.90 3.49 7.38
CA TRP A 118 21.56 2.88 6.23
C TRP A 118 21.25 3.63 4.94
N ARG A 119 22.26 3.82 4.08
CA ARG A 119 22.14 4.44 2.76
C ARG A 119 22.98 3.67 1.76
N ILE A 120 22.48 3.55 0.53
CA ILE A 120 23.23 2.90 -0.55
C ILE A 120 24.49 3.71 -0.90
N SER A 121 25.59 3.03 -1.20
CA SER A 121 26.81 3.69 -1.66
C SER A 121 26.60 4.35 -3.02
N SER A 122 27.34 5.42 -3.32
CA SER A 122 27.27 6.06 -4.65
C SER A 122 27.79 5.14 -5.77
N GLU A 123 28.69 4.21 -5.45
CA GLU A 123 29.18 3.22 -6.43
C GLU A 123 28.07 2.25 -6.83
N ASP A 124 27.39 1.65 -5.83
CA ASP A 124 26.27 0.73 -6.08
C ASP A 124 25.11 1.44 -6.77
N PHE A 125 24.78 2.67 -6.35
CA PHE A 125 23.77 3.49 -7.00
C PHE A 125 24.09 3.72 -8.48
N ASN A 126 25.30 4.18 -8.80
CA ASN A 126 25.70 4.43 -10.18
C ASN A 126 25.68 3.13 -11.03
N ALA A 127 26.10 2.01 -10.44
CA ALA A 127 26.04 0.71 -11.10
C ALA A 127 24.60 0.31 -11.45
N ILE A 128 23.67 0.41 -10.49
CA ILE A 128 22.24 0.14 -10.70
C ILE A 128 21.67 1.08 -11.77
N MET A 129 21.92 2.38 -11.65
CA MET A 129 21.34 3.39 -12.53
C MET A 129 21.87 3.34 -13.96
N SER A 130 23.07 2.77 -14.18
CA SER A 130 23.65 2.61 -15.52
C SER A 130 22.81 1.73 -16.44
N ASN A 131 22.06 0.78 -15.86
CA ASN A 131 21.13 -0.09 -16.56
C ASN A 131 19.90 -0.34 -15.67
N PHE A 132 19.16 0.73 -15.38
CA PHE A 132 18.06 0.73 -14.42
C PHE A 132 16.93 -0.21 -14.85
N THR A 133 16.97 -1.43 -14.30
CA THR A 133 16.05 -2.53 -14.59
C THR A 133 15.82 -3.34 -13.32
N ALA A 134 14.68 -4.03 -13.24
CA ALA A 134 14.37 -4.91 -12.11
C ALA A 134 15.46 -5.99 -11.90
N GLN A 135 16.04 -6.48 -13.00
CA GLN A 135 17.15 -7.44 -12.95
C GLN A 135 18.43 -6.82 -12.38
N ALA A 136 18.82 -5.61 -12.80
CA ALA A 136 20.00 -4.94 -12.29
C ALA A 136 19.90 -4.65 -10.78
N LEU A 137 18.72 -4.23 -10.31
CA LEU A 137 18.44 -4.05 -8.88
C LEU A 137 18.68 -5.34 -8.09
N GLN A 138 18.08 -6.45 -8.52
CA GLN A 138 18.19 -7.75 -7.84
C GLN A 138 19.61 -8.35 -7.86
N GLN A 139 20.43 -7.96 -8.84
CA GLN A 139 21.82 -8.42 -8.96
C GLN A 139 22.82 -7.55 -8.18
N SER A 140 22.39 -6.39 -7.68
CA SER A 140 23.24 -5.49 -6.91
C SER A 140 23.54 -6.03 -5.52
N ASP A 141 24.71 -5.67 -4.98
CA ASP A 141 25.09 -6.02 -3.60
C ASP A 141 24.20 -5.30 -2.56
N ALA A 142 23.53 -4.22 -2.96
CA ALA A 142 22.58 -3.48 -2.14
C ALA A 142 21.19 -4.15 -2.02
N TRP A 143 20.93 -5.26 -2.73
CA TRP A 143 19.64 -5.94 -2.70
C TRP A 143 19.36 -6.62 -1.35
N ALA A 144 18.51 -6.02 -0.52
CA ALA A 144 18.23 -6.48 0.84
C ALA A 144 17.21 -7.65 0.96
N TYR A 145 16.58 -8.03 -0.16
CA TYR A 145 15.40 -8.90 -0.18
C TYR A 145 15.67 -10.33 -0.63
N GLN A 146 16.92 -10.77 -0.56
CA GLN A 146 17.35 -12.09 -1.06
C GLN A 146 16.61 -13.28 -0.42
N LEU A 147 16.12 -13.12 0.82
CA LEU A 147 15.40 -14.16 1.57
C LEU A 147 13.92 -14.31 1.16
N LEU A 148 13.33 -13.30 0.51
CA LEU A 148 11.95 -13.39 0.02
C LEU A 148 11.88 -14.37 -1.15
N ASN A 149 10.69 -14.84 -1.52
CA ASN A 149 10.58 -15.69 -2.71
C ASN A 149 10.85 -14.88 -4.00
N LYS A 150 11.19 -15.58 -5.09
CA LYS A 150 11.60 -14.92 -6.35
C LYS A 150 10.50 -14.11 -7.03
N LEU A 151 9.25 -14.52 -6.86
CA LEU A 151 8.11 -13.77 -7.39
C LEU A 151 8.03 -12.39 -6.73
N LEU A 152 8.03 -12.34 -5.39
CA LEU A 152 7.95 -11.08 -4.66
C LEU A 152 9.20 -10.22 -4.84
N GLN A 153 10.39 -10.84 -4.90
CA GLN A 153 11.60 -10.09 -5.25
C GLN A 153 11.44 -9.37 -6.59
N ASN A 154 10.83 -10.03 -7.59
CA ASN A 154 10.56 -9.41 -8.88
C ASN A 154 9.52 -8.29 -8.78
N GLN A 155 8.41 -8.51 -8.09
CA GLN A 155 7.38 -7.49 -7.89
C GLN A 155 7.92 -6.24 -7.18
N ILE A 156 8.74 -6.42 -6.15
CA ILE A 156 9.43 -5.30 -5.46
C ILE A 156 10.35 -4.59 -6.43
N ALA A 157 11.18 -5.31 -7.19
CA ALA A 157 12.11 -4.68 -8.11
C ALA A 157 11.39 -3.89 -9.23
N GLU A 158 10.31 -4.43 -9.78
CA GLU A 158 9.47 -3.73 -10.77
C GLU A 158 8.79 -2.48 -10.16
N ALA A 159 8.27 -2.58 -8.95
CA ALA A 159 7.66 -1.45 -8.25
C ALA A 159 8.68 -0.34 -7.93
N ILE A 160 9.93 -0.68 -7.58
CA ILE A 160 11.02 0.30 -7.43
C ILE A 160 11.30 1.01 -8.76
N VAL A 161 11.35 0.25 -9.86
CA VAL A 161 11.55 0.83 -11.21
C VAL A 161 10.40 1.76 -11.58
N ALA A 162 9.17 1.35 -11.37
CA ALA A 162 7.98 2.16 -11.63
C ALA A 162 8.00 3.47 -10.83
N LEU A 163 8.23 3.40 -9.51
CA LEU A 163 8.24 4.57 -8.63
C LEU A 163 9.32 5.59 -9.01
N LEU A 164 10.55 5.13 -9.28
CA LEU A 164 11.64 6.02 -9.70
C LEU A 164 11.45 6.58 -11.12
N SER A 165 10.67 5.91 -11.97
CA SER A 165 10.35 6.40 -13.33
C SER A 165 9.22 7.43 -13.32
N ASP A 166 8.17 7.22 -12.52
CA ASP A 166 7.01 8.10 -12.42
C ASP A 166 7.29 9.35 -11.57
N TRP A 167 8.06 9.19 -10.50
CA TRP A 167 8.45 10.25 -9.56
C TRP A 167 7.26 11.09 -9.05
N PRO A 168 6.37 10.51 -8.23
CA PRO A 168 5.17 11.19 -7.71
C PRO A 168 5.46 12.21 -6.59
N PHE A 169 6.71 12.62 -6.44
CA PHE A 169 7.17 13.49 -5.35
C PHE A 169 7.31 14.94 -5.80
N SER A 170 6.94 15.87 -4.92
CA SER A 170 7.15 17.31 -5.09
C SER A 170 8.63 17.72 -4.93
N VAL A 171 9.44 16.84 -4.34
CA VAL A 171 10.90 17.00 -4.25
C VAL A 171 11.51 16.82 -5.64
N SER A 172 12.52 17.63 -6.01
CA SER A 172 13.14 17.53 -7.34
C SER A 172 13.86 16.19 -7.54
N GLN A 173 13.75 15.64 -8.75
CA GLN A 173 14.39 14.38 -9.12
C GLN A 173 15.89 14.55 -9.44
N THR A 174 16.67 14.98 -8.44
CA THR A 174 18.14 15.03 -8.54
C THR A 174 18.75 13.65 -8.30
N ILE A 175 20.02 13.48 -8.68
CA ILE A 175 20.78 12.24 -8.42
C ILE A 175 20.81 11.92 -6.92
N GLU A 176 21.06 12.93 -6.06
CA GLU A 176 21.09 12.75 -4.60
C GLU A 176 19.73 12.32 -4.06
N ASN A 177 18.64 12.91 -4.55
CA ASN A 177 17.28 12.53 -4.12
C ASN A 177 16.89 11.14 -4.63
N GLN A 178 17.26 10.77 -5.85
CA GLN A 178 17.07 9.41 -6.36
C GLN A 178 17.86 8.39 -5.53
N GLN A 179 19.11 8.69 -5.17
CA GLN A 179 19.93 7.82 -4.33
C GLN A 179 19.33 7.65 -2.92
N PHE A 180 18.80 8.73 -2.36
CA PHE A 180 18.09 8.72 -1.09
C PHE A 180 16.81 7.86 -1.18
N VAL A 181 15.95 8.11 -2.18
CA VAL A 181 14.72 7.33 -2.39
C VAL A 181 15.04 5.86 -2.56
N LEU A 182 16.04 5.51 -3.39
CA LEU A 182 16.46 4.12 -3.57
C LEU A 182 16.95 3.49 -2.27
N SER A 183 17.64 4.24 -1.41
CA SER A 183 18.06 3.74 -0.09
C SER A 183 16.86 3.34 0.76
N VAL A 184 15.82 4.18 0.80
CA VAL A 184 14.59 3.88 1.56
C VAL A 184 13.91 2.64 0.99
N LEU A 185 13.79 2.55 -0.34
CA LEU A 185 13.14 1.45 -1.04
C LEU A 185 13.85 0.10 -0.89
N LEU A 186 15.16 0.10 -0.61
CA LEU A 186 15.96 -1.09 -0.35
C LEU A 186 16.00 -1.48 1.13
N ASP A 187 15.38 -0.69 2.02
CA ASP A 187 15.41 -0.90 3.47
C ASP A 187 14.01 -0.83 4.11
N LEU A 188 13.00 -1.28 3.37
CA LEU A 188 11.62 -1.38 3.86
C LEU A 188 11.40 -2.53 4.87
N PRO A 189 10.41 -2.40 5.79
CA PRO A 189 10.06 -3.44 6.74
C PRO A 189 9.67 -4.75 6.05
N LYS A 190 10.44 -5.81 6.32
CA LYS A 190 10.25 -7.11 5.68
C LYS A 190 8.91 -7.73 6.03
N GLU A 191 8.42 -7.50 7.26
CA GLU A 191 7.14 -8.02 7.73
C GLU A 191 5.97 -7.52 6.87
N LEU A 192 6.01 -6.26 6.44
CA LEU A 192 4.98 -5.70 5.56
C LEU A 192 5.14 -6.19 4.12
N LEU A 193 6.37 -6.32 3.63
CA LEU A 193 6.62 -6.90 2.31
C LEU A 193 6.15 -8.36 2.23
N GLU A 194 6.34 -9.13 3.30
CA GLU A 194 5.90 -10.53 3.39
C GLU A 194 4.38 -10.68 3.34
N MET A 195 3.60 -9.71 3.80
CA MET A 195 2.13 -9.73 3.64
C MET A 195 1.71 -9.78 2.17
N SER A 196 2.50 -9.19 1.25
CA SER A 196 2.25 -9.27 -0.20
C SER A 196 2.37 -10.70 -0.76
N LEU A 197 2.97 -11.65 -0.01
CA LEU A 197 3.08 -13.06 -0.43
C LEU A 197 1.74 -13.81 -0.40
N GLU A 198 0.82 -13.38 0.44
CA GLU A 198 -0.42 -14.11 0.73
C GLU A 198 -1.62 -13.57 -0.07
N VAL A 199 -1.40 -12.54 -0.90
CA VAL A 199 -2.47 -11.80 -1.57
C VAL A 199 -2.93 -12.52 -2.84
N ASP A 200 -4.24 -12.72 -2.95
CA ASP A 200 -4.93 -13.03 -4.20
C ASP A 200 -5.60 -11.74 -4.70
N TYR A 201 -4.82 -10.88 -5.39
CA TYR A 201 -5.23 -9.51 -5.72
C TYR A 201 -6.62 -9.35 -6.35
N PRO A 202 -7.08 -10.22 -7.28
CA PRO A 202 -8.47 -10.16 -7.75
C PRO A 202 -9.51 -10.17 -6.63
N LYS A 203 -9.26 -10.92 -5.55
CA LYS A 203 -10.20 -11.15 -4.46
C LYS A 203 -9.99 -10.23 -3.27
N GLU A 204 -8.75 -9.85 -3.00
CA GLU A 204 -8.39 -9.06 -1.82
C GLU A 204 -7.33 -8.01 -2.16
N VAL A 205 -7.48 -6.81 -1.62
CA VAL A 205 -6.49 -5.74 -1.73
C VAL A 205 -5.98 -5.43 -0.31
N PRO A 206 -4.68 -5.50 -0.05
CA PRO A 206 -4.14 -5.19 1.27
C PRO A 206 -4.32 -3.71 1.62
N LEU A 207 -4.43 -3.40 2.92
CA LEU A 207 -4.56 -2.03 3.42
C LEU A 207 -3.38 -1.64 4.30
N LEU A 208 -2.72 -0.53 3.96
CA LEU A 208 -1.81 0.20 4.84
C LEU A 208 -2.53 1.43 5.39
N ALA A 209 -3.01 1.35 6.63
CA ALA A 209 -3.63 2.47 7.33
C ALA A 209 -2.61 3.15 8.23
N VAL A 210 -2.40 4.45 8.05
CA VAL A 210 -1.45 5.25 8.86
C VAL A 210 -2.23 6.18 9.76
N VAL A 211 -1.96 6.18 11.06
CA VAL A 211 -2.55 7.13 12.01
C VAL A 211 -1.55 8.25 12.29
N HIS A 212 -1.71 9.37 11.59
CA HIS A 212 -0.89 10.56 11.77
C HIS A 212 -1.45 11.44 12.90
N GLN A 213 -0.86 11.28 14.07
CA GLN A 213 -1.23 11.98 15.31
C GLN A 213 0.02 12.37 16.09
N GLU A 214 -0.13 13.11 17.19
CA GLU A 214 0.99 13.70 17.92
C GLU A 214 2.06 12.69 18.34
N SER A 215 1.67 11.46 18.68
CA SER A 215 2.60 10.40 19.08
C SER A 215 3.55 9.95 17.96
N LEU A 216 3.14 10.10 16.71
CA LEU A 216 3.96 9.78 15.54
C LEU A 216 4.93 10.92 15.19
N GLY A 217 4.63 12.15 15.63
CA GLY A 217 5.34 13.33 15.15
C GLY A 217 5.03 13.63 13.69
N GLU A 218 5.92 14.40 13.05
CA GLU A 218 5.83 14.74 11.64
C GLU A 218 6.24 13.55 10.77
N LEU A 219 5.41 13.17 9.81
CA LEU A 219 5.77 12.18 8.79
C LEU A 219 6.94 12.67 7.94
N THR A 220 7.99 11.85 7.83
CA THR A 220 9.21 12.21 7.09
C THR A 220 9.09 11.91 5.61
N PHE A 221 10.05 12.36 4.81
CA PHE A 221 10.09 12.00 3.39
C PHE A 221 10.28 10.49 3.21
N GLU A 222 11.07 9.82 4.06
CA GLU A 222 11.22 8.36 4.04
C GLU A 222 9.87 7.64 4.26
N ASP A 223 9.04 8.12 5.18
CA ASP A 223 7.70 7.54 5.39
C ASP A 223 6.86 7.63 4.13
N ILE A 224 6.87 8.79 3.46
CA ILE A 224 6.08 9.00 2.25
C ILE A 224 6.58 8.12 1.09
N VAL A 225 7.89 7.96 0.94
CA VAL A 225 8.48 7.02 -0.03
C VAL A 225 8.02 5.59 0.24
N ALA A 226 8.03 5.16 1.52
CA ALA A 226 7.57 3.84 1.90
C ALA A 226 6.07 3.65 1.60
N PHE A 227 5.21 4.61 1.95
CA PHE A 227 3.78 4.56 1.65
C PHE A 227 3.52 4.42 0.15
N ASN A 228 4.22 5.20 -0.68
CA ASN A 228 4.08 5.10 -2.13
C ASN A 228 4.56 3.73 -2.66
N MET A 229 5.62 3.17 -2.09
CA MET A 229 6.06 1.82 -2.47
C MET A 229 4.99 0.75 -2.20
N PHE A 230 4.32 0.79 -1.04
CA PHE A 230 3.23 -0.15 -0.77
C PHE A 230 2.06 0.06 -1.73
N HIS A 231 1.75 1.31 -2.09
CA HIS A 231 0.79 1.58 -3.16
C HIS A 231 1.22 0.94 -4.49
N GLN A 232 2.48 1.09 -4.91
CA GLN A 232 3.02 0.45 -6.13
C GLN A 232 3.06 -1.09 -6.05
N LEU A 233 3.01 -1.65 -4.84
CA LEU A 233 2.80 -3.08 -4.60
C LEU A 233 1.31 -3.46 -4.57
N GLY A 234 0.41 -2.60 -5.02
CA GLY A 234 -1.01 -2.90 -5.14
C GLY A 234 -1.77 -2.83 -3.81
N TRP A 235 -1.26 -2.09 -2.82
CA TRP A 235 -1.97 -1.88 -1.56
C TRP A 235 -2.83 -0.61 -1.63
N ASP A 236 -3.97 -0.66 -0.95
CA ASP A 236 -4.66 0.56 -0.54
C ASP A 236 -3.83 1.23 0.56
N VAL A 237 -3.66 2.55 0.47
CA VAL A 237 -2.90 3.35 1.43
C VAL A 237 -3.75 4.53 1.89
N VAL A 238 -4.01 4.62 3.19
CA VAL A 238 -4.82 5.69 3.77
C VAL A 238 -4.14 6.32 4.97
N VAL A 239 -3.84 7.61 4.87
CA VAL A 239 -3.32 8.41 5.99
C VAL A 239 -4.47 9.09 6.72
N TYR A 240 -4.78 8.59 7.91
CA TYR A 240 -5.78 9.13 8.82
C TYR A 240 -5.14 10.18 9.74
N SER A 241 -5.55 11.45 9.60
CA SER A 241 -4.98 12.60 10.33
C SER A 241 -6.06 13.34 11.13
N PRO A 242 -6.40 12.88 12.35
CA PRO A 242 -7.47 13.50 13.17
C PRO A 242 -7.27 14.99 13.47
N HIS A 243 -6.01 15.43 13.46
CA HIS A 243 -5.60 16.81 13.74
C HIS A 243 -5.33 17.63 12.48
N ALA A 244 -5.57 17.05 11.30
CA ALA A 244 -5.27 17.66 10.01
C ALA A 244 -3.80 18.12 9.86
N PHE A 245 -2.87 17.34 10.43
CA PHE A 245 -1.44 17.61 10.29
C PHE A 245 -0.99 17.50 8.83
N ALA A 246 -0.07 18.38 8.42
CA ALA A 246 0.56 18.34 7.11
C ALA A 246 1.42 17.07 6.98
N SER A 247 1.28 16.33 5.88
CA SER A 247 1.99 15.06 5.66
C SER A 247 2.22 14.79 4.17
N LEU A 248 1.30 14.13 3.47
CA LEU A 248 1.44 13.82 2.05
C LEU A 248 1.66 15.10 1.23
N GLU A 249 0.96 16.18 1.56
CA GLU A 249 1.10 17.47 0.87
C GLU A 249 2.50 18.10 0.94
N ASN A 250 3.33 17.68 1.90
CA ASN A 250 4.70 18.20 2.03
C ASN A 250 5.63 17.60 0.97
N TYR A 251 5.33 16.39 0.47
CA TYR A 251 6.27 15.60 -0.32
C TYR A 251 5.70 14.99 -1.60
N MET A 252 4.38 14.93 -1.76
CA MET A 252 3.71 14.39 -2.96
C MET A 252 3.05 15.47 -3.80
N THR A 253 2.98 15.22 -5.10
CA THR A 253 2.19 16.06 -6.01
C THR A 253 0.69 15.85 -5.75
N THR A 254 -0.13 16.89 -5.95
CA THR A 254 -1.55 16.86 -5.59
C THR A 254 -2.37 15.83 -6.36
N ASP A 255 -1.94 15.45 -7.55
CA ASP A 255 -2.68 14.52 -8.42
C ASP A 255 -2.37 13.05 -8.09
N SER A 256 -1.39 12.81 -7.21
CA SER A 256 -0.91 11.48 -6.84
C SER A 256 -1.71 10.82 -5.70
N TYR A 257 -2.63 11.54 -5.06
CA TYR A 257 -3.47 11.03 -3.97
C TYR A 257 -4.75 11.85 -3.79
N ASP A 258 -5.78 11.25 -3.20
CA ASP A 258 -6.99 11.98 -2.83
C ASP A 258 -6.84 12.62 -1.44
N LYS A 259 -7.23 13.88 -1.30
CA LYS A 259 -7.29 14.57 -0.01
C LYS A 259 -8.74 14.81 0.39
N PHE A 260 -9.15 14.22 1.50
CA PHE A 260 -10.45 14.39 2.11
C PHE A 260 -10.36 15.17 3.41
N SER A 261 -11.45 15.86 3.78
CA SER A 261 -11.53 16.57 5.06
C SER A 261 -12.92 16.45 5.65
N TYR A 262 -12.99 16.14 6.94
CA TYR A 262 -14.20 16.30 7.74
C TYR A 262 -14.28 17.71 8.34
N ASP A 263 -15.49 18.16 8.66
CA ASP A 263 -15.73 19.50 9.23
C ASP A 263 -15.08 19.71 10.61
N LYS A 264 -14.85 18.63 11.38
CA LYS A 264 -14.30 18.69 12.74
C LYS A 264 -12.82 18.31 12.75
N VAL A 265 -11.97 19.16 13.31
CA VAL A 265 -10.54 18.90 13.51
C VAL A 265 -10.22 18.88 15.01
N ARG A 266 -9.40 17.93 15.48
CA ARG A 266 -8.95 17.93 16.89
C ARG A 266 -7.88 18.99 17.11
N THR A 267 -8.06 19.84 18.12
CA THR A 267 -7.03 20.80 18.53
C THR A 267 -6.02 20.12 19.46
N THR A 268 -4.73 20.36 19.21
CA THR A 268 -3.62 19.89 20.06
C THR A 268 -3.68 20.46 21.49
N SER A 269 -4.40 21.57 21.67
CA SER A 269 -4.63 22.24 22.95
C SER A 269 -5.55 21.52 23.93
N SER A 270 -6.17 20.40 23.54
CA SER A 270 -7.01 19.59 24.44
C SER A 270 -6.22 18.60 25.31
N ALA A 271 -4.91 18.46 25.10
CA ALA A 271 -4.02 17.58 25.87
C ALA A 271 -3.38 18.24 27.11
N THR A 272 -3.58 19.54 27.35
CA THR A 272 -3.03 20.25 28.53
C THR A 272 -4.01 20.34 29.72
N GLY A 273 -5.07 19.54 29.72
CA GLY A 273 -5.91 19.32 30.90
C GLY A 273 -5.48 18.06 31.65
N ASP A 274 -4.90 18.22 32.84
CA ASP A 274 -4.57 17.16 33.80
C ASP A 274 -5.51 15.92 33.69
N PRO A 275 -5.01 14.73 33.28
CA PRO A 275 -5.87 13.56 33.05
C PRO A 275 -6.43 12.94 34.34
N LYS A 276 -6.02 13.42 35.52
CA LYS A 276 -6.36 12.80 36.81
C LYS A 276 -7.55 13.40 37.55
N LYS A 277 -8.13 14.54 37.11
CA LYS A 277 -9.24 15.17 37.85
C LYS A 277 -10.62 15.02 37.22
N SER A 278 -10.72 14.78 35.91
CA SER A 278 -12.04 14.79 35.23
C SER A 278 -12.78 13.43 35.27
N PHE A 279 -12.04 12.31 35.37
CA PHE A 279 -12.65 10.98 35.22
C PHE A 279 -13.20 10.39 36.54
N LEU A 280 -12.53 10.61 37.68
CA LEU A 280 -12.96 10.06 38.98
C LEU A 280 -14.14 10.83 39.61
N GLN A 281 -14.33 12.10 39.24
CA GLN A 281 -15.43 12.91 39.76
C GLN A 281 -16.79 12.60 39.09
N LYS A 282 -16.77 11.90 37.94
CA LYS A 282 -17.98 11.47 37.21
C LYS A 282 -18.54 10.11 37.65
N TRP A 283 -17.81 9.36 38.48
CA TRP A 283 -18.25 8.02 38.93
C TRP A 283 -18.51 7.93 40.44
N PHE A 284 -17.96 8.84 41.24
CA PHE A 284 -18.27 8.93 42.68
C PHE A 284 -18.32 10.40 43.13
N GLY A 285 -19.50 10.99 43.16
CA GLY A 285 -19.69 12.30 43.79
C GLY A 285 -21.06 12.93 43.51
N ASN A 286 -21.89 12.97 44.56
CA ASN A 286 -23.12 13.77 44.69
C ASN A 286 -22.86 15.26 44.42
#